data_AF-A0A7W4FW14-F1
#
_entry.id   AF-A0A7W4FW14-F1
#
_cell.length_a   1.000
_cell.length_b   1.000
_cell.length_c   1.000
_cell.angle_alpha   90.00
_cell.angle_beta   90.00
_cell.angle_gamma   90.00
#
_symmetry.space_group_name_H-M   'P 1'
#
loop_
_entity.id
_entity.type
_entity.pdbx_description
1 polymer ?
#
loop_
_entity_poly.entity_id
_entity_poly.type
_entity_poly.pdbx_seq_one_letter_code
_entity_poly.pdbx_strand_id
1 'polypeptide(L)'
;MTNLINRNGSFNYSAFVKQLSATLEPGQVIHPRCVRETRGYGNTDPIEKAEKALRSAFEMQLGSINPNFKRKRAPHGGYEYLRV
;
A
#
# COMPACT_ATOMS: atom_id res chain seq x y z
N MET A 1 10.17 -5.69 -13.74
CA MET A 1 10.07 -5.73 -12.26
C MET A 1 10.12 -4.31 -11.74
N THR A 2 9.15 -3.91 -10.92
CA THR A 2 9.13 -2.57 -10.31
C THR A 2 10.24 -2.49 -9.26
N ASN A 3 11.12 -1.50 -9.34
CA ASN A 3 12.16 -1.32 -8.33
C ASN A 3 11.53 -0.72 -7.06
N LEU A 4 11.54 -1.50 -5.97
CA LEU A 4 10.96 -1.10 -4.68
C LEU A 4 11.96 -0.37 -3.79
N ILE A 5 13.23 -0.28 -4.20
CA ILE A 5 14.27 0.47 -3.52
C ILE A 5 14.67 1.65 -4.39
N ASN A 6 14.55 2.86 -3.85
CA ASN A 6 14.98 4.08 -4.52
C ASN A 6 16.51 4.10 -4.67
N ARG A 7 17.03 4.95 -5.57
CA ARG A 7 18.49 5.09 -5.79
C ARG A 7 19.26 5.47 -4.52
N ASN A 8 18.61 6.09 -3.55
CA ASN A 8 19.16 6.46 -2.26
C ASN A 8 19.06 5.37 -1.19
N GLY A 9 18.63 4.15 -1.55
CA GLY A 9 18.45 3.02 -0.62
C GLY A 9 17.15 3.03 0.19
N SER A 10 16.31 4.06 0.07
CA SER A 10 15.02 4.10 0.77
C SER A 10 13.96 3.21 0.12
N PHE A 11 13.08 2.63 0.94
CA PHE A 11 11.96 1.83 0.44
C PHE A 11 10.89 2.71 -0.23
N ASN A 12 10.42 2.27 -1.40
CA ASN A 12 9.42 2.96 -2.19
C ASN A 12 8.01 2.38 -1.95
N TYR A 13 7.36 2.89 -0.91
CA TYR A 13 6.00 2.47 -0.53
C TYR A 13 4.96 2.70 -1.63
N SER A 14 5.10 3.75 -2.44
CA SER A 14 4.16 4.01 -3.54
C SER A 14 4.28 2.97 -4.65
N ALA A 15 5.51 2.59 -5.01
CA ALA A 15 5.77 1.53 -5.98
C ALA A 15 5.27 0.17 -5.47
N PHE A 16 5.46 -0.11 -4.18
CA PHE A 16 4.95 -1.31 -3.53
C PHE A 16 3.42 -1.39 -3.60
N VAL A 17 2.72 -0.32 -3.21
CA VAL A 17 1.25 -0.28 -3.28
C VAL A 17 0.75 -0.42 -4.72
N LYS A 18 1.40 0.22 -5.70
CA LYS A 18 1.05 0.05 -7.12
C LYS A 18 1.17 -1.41 -7.56
N GLN A 19 2.30 -2.06 -7.26
CA GLN A 19 2.51 -3.46 -7.61
C GLN A 19 1.47 -4.36 -6.95
N LEU A 20 1.20 -4.16 -5.67
CA LEU A 20 0.24 -4.95 -4.91
C LEU A 20 -1.21 -4.73 -5.39
N SER A 21 -1.55 -3.50 -5.80
CA SER A 21 -2.87 -3.18 -6.36
C SER A 21 -3.09 -3.79 -7.75
N ALA A 22 -2.02 -4.02 -8.51
CA ALA A 22 -2.07 -4.61 -9.85
C ALA A 22 -2.34 -6.11 -9.82
N THR A 23 -2.10 -6.79 -8.68
CA THR A 23 -2.42 -8.21 -8.50
C THR A 23 -3.83 -8.45 -7.98
N LEU A 24 -4.60 -7.38 -7.69
CA LEU A 24 -5.97 -7.51 -7.20
C LEU A 24 -6.98 -7.64 -8.35
N GLU A 25 -7.87 -8.60 -8.22
CA GLU A 25 -9.03 -8.75 -9.10
C GLU A 25 -10.22 -7.91 -8.60
N PRO A 26 -11.16 -7.53 -9.49
CA PRO A 26 -12.39 -6.86 -9.08
C PRO A 26 -13.13 -7.65 -7.99
N GLY A 27 -13.55 -6.97 -6.93
CA GLY A 27 -14.16 -7.58 -5.75
C GLY A 27 -13.18 -7.88 -4.60
N GLN A 28 -11.87 -7.84 -4.85
CA GLN A 28 -10.87 -8.07 -3.80
C GLN A 28 -10.58 -6.80 -2.99
N VAL A 29 -10.27 -7.00 -1.71
CA VAL A 29 -10.02 -5.93 -0.75
C VAL A 29 -8.57 -5.97 -0.29
N ILE A 30 -8.00 -4.79 -0.09
CA ILE A 30 -6.69 -4.64 0.52
C ILE A 30 -6.68 -3.64 1.67
N HIS A 31 -5.83 -3.92 2.66
CA HIS A 31 -5.67 -3.11 3.86
C HIS A 31 -4.22 -2.60 3.98
N PRO A 32 -4.01 -1.37 4.49
CA PRO A 32 -2.67 -0.79 4.70
C PRO A 32 -1.91 -1.39 5.90
N ARG A 33 -2.15 -2.66 6.26
CA ARG A 33 -1.50 -3.36 7.40
C ARG A 33 -0.39 -4.32 6.97
N CYS A 34 0.01 -4.30 5.70
CA CYS A 34 1.04 -5.18 5.14
C CYS A 34 2.49 -4.76 5.44
N VAL A 35 2.77 -4.10 6.58
CA VAL A 35 4.15 -3.67 6.92
C VAL A 35 5.11 -4.85 7.01
N ARG A 36 4.67 -6.00 7.52
CA ARG A 36 5.48 -7.23 7.53
C ARG A 36 5.88 -7.67 6.11
N GLU A 37 4.99 -7.53 5.14
CA GLU A 37 5.27 -7.88 3.75
C GLU A 37 6.34 -6.96 3.16
N THR A 38 6.31 -5.65 3.47
CA THR A 38 7.33 -4.71 2.98
C THR A 38 8.76 -5.12 3.37
N ARG A 39 8.94 -5.80 4.51
CA ARG A 39 10.25 -6.32 4.93
C ARG A 39 10.78 -7.41 4.00
N GLY A 40 9.89 -8.27 3.49
CA GLY A 40 10.24 -9.28 2.48
C GLY A 40 10.74 -8.68 1.17
N TYR A 41 10.43 -7.41 0.91
CA TYR A 41 10.89 -6.63 -0.24
C TYR A 41 12.08 -5.71 0.07
N GLY A 42 12.74 -5.90 1.22
CA GLY A 42 13.94 -5.15 1.61
C GLY A 42 13.69 -3.86 2.39
N ASN A 43 12.47 -3.65 2.91
CA ASN A 43 12.22 -2.52 3.81
C ASN A 43 12.93 -2.72 5.16
N THR A 44 13.76 -1.75 5.54
CA THR A 44 14.47 -1.71 6.83
C THR A 44 13.97 -0.59 7.76
N ASP A 45 12.92 0.14 7.36
CA ASP A 45 12.37 1.22 8.19
C ASP A 45 11.79 0.68 9.52
N PRO A 46 11.83 1.48 10.59
CA PRO A 46 11.09 1.20 11.82
C PRO A 46 9.59 1.03 11.55
N ILE A 47 8.93 0.16 12.33
CA ILE A 47 7.52 -0.22 12.10
C ILE A 47 6.61 1.00 12.02
N GLU A 48 6.71 1.93 12.97
CA GLU A 48 5.85 3.12 13.01
C GLU A 48 6.00 4.00 11.76
N LYS A 49 7.25 4.19 11.31
CA LYS A 49 7.55 4.94 10.09
C LYS A 49 6.98 4.23 8.87
N ALA A 50 7.15 2.92 8.77
CA ALA A 50 6.63 2.11 7.69
C ALA A 50 5.09 2.11 7.66
N GLU A 51 4.42 1.98 8.80
CA GLU A 51 2.96 2.04 8.89
C GLU A 51 2.40 3.38 8.43
N LYS A 52 3.04 4.49 8.83
CA LYS A 52 2.62 5.83 8.43
C LYS A 52 2.83 6.03 6.93
N ALA A 53 4.01 5.68 6.42
CA ALA A 53 4.34 5.81 5.00
C ALA A 53 3.45 4.95 4.11
N LEU A 54 3.15 3.72 4.55
CA LEU A 54 2.27 2.79 3.85
C LEU A 54 0.84 3.33 3.80
N ARG A 55 0.29 3.80 4.93
CA ARG A 55 -1.04 4.44 4.95
C ARG A 55 -1.14 5.61 3.97
N SER A 56 -0.15 6.50 3.97
CA SER A 56 -0.10 7.62 3.01
C SER A 56 0.01 7.14 1.56
N ALA A 57 0.81 6.11 1.28
CA ALA A 57 0.93 5.55 -0.07
C ALA A 57 -0.38 4.95 -0.56
N PHE A 58 -1.10 4.19 0.28
CA PHE A 58 -2.43 3.67 -0.04
C PHE A 58 -3.43 4.79 -0.34
N GLU A 59 -3.43 5.86 0.46
CA GLU A 59 -4.30 7.00 0.22
C GLU A 59 -3.98 7.73 -1.09
N MET A 60 -2.70 7.97 -1.38
CA MET A 60 -2.31 8.63 -2.63
C MET A 60 -2.57 7.77 -3.88
N GLN A 61 -2.35 6.46 -3.81
CA GLN A 61 -2.44 5.58 -4.98
C GLN A 61 -3.86 5.03 -5.23
N LEU A 62 -4.57 4.69 -4.15
CA LEU A 62 -5.85 3.97 -4.21
C LEU A 62 -7.01 4.75 -3.55
N GLY A 63 -6.75 5.93 -2.99
CA GLY A 63 -7.79 6.80 -2.44
C GLY A 63 -8.71 7.37 -3.52
N SER A 64 -9.35 8.50 -3.22
CA SER A 64 -10.40 9.08 -4.07
C SER A 64 -10.01 9.40 -5.51
N ILE A 65 -8.71 9.37 -5.82
CA ILE A 65 -8.14 9.70 -7.13
C ILE A 65 -8.23 8.49 -8.09
N ASN A 66 -8.28 7.25 -7.59
CA ASN A 66 -8.26 6.07 -8.44
C ASN A 66 -9.69 5.53 -8.66
N PRO A 67 -10.27 5.66 -9.87
CA PRO A 67 -11.66 5.27 -10.14
C PRO A 67 -11.91 3.76 -10.01
N ASN A 68 -10.86 2.96 -10.08
CA ASN A 68 -10.96 1.51 -9.97
C ASN A 68 -10.92 1.01 -8.51
N PHE A 69 -10.87 1.93 -7.53
CA PHE A 69 -10.88 1.56 -6.13
C PHE A 69 -11.94 2.36 -5.38
N LYS A 70 -12.73 1.65 -4.57
CA LYS A 70 -13.63 2.27 -3.59
C LYS A 70 -13.03 2.13 -2.20
N ARG A 71 -13.03 3.24 -1.46
CA ARG A 71 -12.55 3.29 -0.08
C ARG A 71 -13.72 3.14 0.89
N LYS A 72 -13.57 2.28 1.90
CA LYS A 72 -14.51 2.14 3.01
C LYS A 72 -13.76 2.14 4.34
N ARG A 73 -14.42 2.57 5.43
CA ARG A 73 -13.82 2.52 6.77
C ARG A 73 -13.79 1.07 7.26
N ALA A 74 -12.61 0.59 7.64
CA ALA A 74 -12.45 -0.79 8.11
C ALA A 74 -12.99 -0.92 9.55
N PRO A 75 -13.61 -2.07 9.93
CA PRO A 75 -14.19 -2.28 11.26
C PRO A 75 -13.20 -2.09 12.41
N HIS A 76 -11.93 -2.44 12.19
CA HIS A 76 -10.87 -2.36 13.20
C HIS A 76 -10.06 -1.06 13.14
N GLY A 77 -10.58 -0.02 12.48
CA GLY A 77 -9.90 1.26 12.28
C GLY A 77 -9.05 1.32 11.02
N GLY A 78 -8.96 2.53 10.45
CA GLY A 78 -8.33 2.80 9.15
C GLY A 78 -9.30 2.64 7.98
N TYR A 79 -8.75 2.46 6.78
CA TYR A 79 -9.50 2.28 5.54
C TYR A 79 -9.17 0.94 4.86
N GLU A 80 -10.18 0.37 4.21
CA GLU A 80 -10.06 -0.74 3.28
C GLU A 80 -10.31 -0.23 1.86
N TYR A 81 -9.57 -0.77 0.89
CA TYR A 81 -9.65 -0.38 -0.51
C TYR A 81 -10.14 -1.59 -1.31
N LEU A 82 -11.35 -1.49 -1.83
CA LEU A 82 -11.99 -2.50 -2.67
C LEU A 82 -11.68 -2.19 -4.13
N ARG A 83 -11.12 -3.16 -4.86
CA ARG A 83 -11.01 -3.08 -6.32
C ARG A 83 -12.40 -3.20 -6.94
N VAL A 84 -12.81 -2.23 -7.74
CA VAL A 84 -14.08 -2.20 -8.49
C VAL A 84 -13.86 -2.34 -9.98
#